data_AF-A0A329R5M6-F1
#
_entry.id   AF-A0A329R5M6-F1
#
_cell.length_a   1.000
_cell.length_b   1.000
_cell.length_c   1.000
_cell.angle_alpha   90.00
_cell.angle_beta   90.00
_cell.angle_gamma   90.00
#
_symmetry.space_group_name_H-M   'P 1'
#
loop_
_entity.id
_entity.type
_entity.pdbx_description
1 polymer ?
#
loop_
_entity_poly.entity_id
_entity_poly.type
_entity_poly.pdbx_seq_one_letter_code
_entity_poly.pdbx_strand_id
1 'polypeptide(L)'
;MLAAFDADGKFKRSTCGKRCYNAILKALRLDAIPQPLKKRVPWHNDGPDASVSSLSVLIKWMTDGNNYHRYRGGDGQSGETKQTLASEVVECIAASGVKTARSPIAKAAKALQQH
;
A
#
# COMPACT_ATOMS: atom_id res chain seq x y z
N MET A 1 41.27 37.81 -26.93
CA MET A 1 40.12 37.47 -27.79
C MET A 1 39.90 35.97 -27.73
N LEU A 2 39.19 35.49 -26.70
CA LEU A 2 38.94 34.07 -26.43
C LEU A 2 37.61 33.67 -27.07
N ALA A 3 37.66 33.30 -28.36
CA ALA A 3 36.66 32.44 -28.96
C ALA A 3 37.08 30.99 -28.67
N ALA A 4 36.66 30.42 -27.54
CA ALA A 4 37.01 29.04 -27.18
C ALA A 4 35.99 28.32 -26.27
N PHE A 5 34.76 28.82 -26.18
CA PHE A 5 33.69 28.09 -25.51
C PHE A 5 32.43 28.26 -26.34
N ASP A 6 32.26 27.39 -27.33
CA ASP A 6 30.99 27.15 -28.01
C ASP A 6 29.94 26.79 -26.94
N ALA A 7 29.27 27.82 -26.43
CA ALA A 7 28.10 27.69 -25.58
C ALA A 7 26.85 27.70 -26.46
N ASP A 8 26.77 26.76 -27.41
CA ASP A 8 25.51 26.29 -27.96
C ASP A 8 24.80 25.51 -26.84
N GLY A 9 24.36 26.24 -25.83
CA GLY A 9 23.81 25.75 -24.57
C GLY A 9 22.44 25.14 -24.75
N LYS A 10 22.30 24.11 -25.58
CA LYS A 10 21.27 23.09 -25.37
C LYS A 10 21.70 22.30 -24.14
N PHE A 11 21.40 22.87 -22.96
CA PHE A 11 21.39 22.15 -21.70
C PHE A 11 20.38 21.01 -21.88
N LYS A 12 20.86 19.83 -22.29
CA LYS A 12 20.06 18.61 -22.25
C LYS A 12 19.72 18.45 -20.77
N ARG A 13 18.48 18.77 -20.38
CA ARG A 13 17.96 18.55 -19.03
C ARG A 13 18.13 17.06 -18.73
N SER A 14 19.27 16.69 -18.17
CA SER A 14 19.43 15.40 -17.52
C SER A 14 18.39 15.42 -16.40
N THR A 15 17.46 14.47 -16.46
CA THR A 15 16.44 14.35 -15.43
C THR A 15 17.15 14.07 -14.11
N CYS A 16 17.19 15.04 -13.19
CA CYS A 16 17.93 14.93 -11.93
C CYS A 16 17.30 13.92 -10.94
N GLY A 17 16.33 13.11 -11.40
CA GLY A 17 15.62 12.11 -10.63
C GLY A 17 14.19 11.88 -11.14
N LYS A 18 13.48 10.97 -10.46
CA LYS A 18 12.13 10.52 -10.83
C LYS A 18 11.12 11.66 -10.93
N ARG A 19 11.26 12.70 -10.10
CA ARG A 19 10.41 13.91 -10.13
C ARG A 19 10.60 14.71 -11.41
N CYS A 20 11.84 14.95 -11.84
CA CYS A 20 12.13 15.65 -13.09
C CYS A 20 11.73 14.82 -14.31
N TYR A 21 11.98 13.51 -14.28
CA TYR A 21 11.55 12.59 -15.33
C TYR A 21 10.03 12.61 -15.53
N ASN A 22 9.25 12.48 -14.44
CA ASN A 22 7.79 12.53 -14.51
C ASN A 22 7.27 13.91 -14.97
N ALA A 23 7.92 15.01 -14.57
CA ALA A 23 7.57 16.35 -15.02
C ALA A 23 7.79 16.53 -16.53
N ILE A 24 8.87 15.96 -17.08
CA ILE A 24 9.13 15.97 -18.53
C ILE A 24 8.12 15.12 -19.28
N LEU A 25 7.83 13.90 -18.82
CA LEU A 25 6.79 13.06 -19.45
C LEU A 25 5.43 13.75 -19.49
N LYS A 26 5.04 14.39 -18.37
CA LYS A 26 3.79 15.16 -18.28
C LYS A 26 3.79 16.35 -19.24
N ALA A 27 4.91 17.07 -19.37
CA ALA A 27 5.05 18.18 -20.30
C ALA A 27 5.01 17.72 -21.78
N LEU A 28 5.54 16.53 -22.07
CA LEU A 28 5.51 15.92 -23.40
C LEU A 28 4.18 15.21 -23.71
N ARG A 29 3.23 15.15 -22.77
CA ARG A 29 1.98 14.35 -22.86
C ARG A 29 2.23 12.90 -23.29
N LEU A 30 3.42 12.40 -23.02
CA LEU A 30 3.71 10.98 -23.10
C LEU A 30 3.14 10.38 -21.83
N ASP A 31 1.83 10.15 -21.84
CA ASP A 31 1.13 9.56 -20.72
C ASP A 31 1.82 8.25 -20.39
N ALA A 32 2.38 8.18 -19.18
CA ALA A 32 2.78 6.91 -18.61
C ALA A 32 1.58 5.98 -18.73
N ILE A 33 1.80 4.79 -19.32
CA ILE A 33 0.78 3.76 -19.54
C ILE A 33 -0.23 3.82 -18.39
N PRO A 34 -1.52 4.11 -18.64
CA PRO A 34 -2.49 4.32 -17.59
C PRO A 34 -2.47 3.08 -16.70
N GLN A 35 -1.85 3.24 -15.54
CA GLN A 35 -1.85 2.19 -14.54
C GLN A 35 -3.31 2.05 -14.14
N PRO A 36 -3.90 0.84 -14.19
CA PRO A 36 -5.29 0.67 -13.78
C PRO A 36 -5.42 1.23 -12.36
N LEU A 37 -6.20 2.30 -12.23
CA LEU A 37 -6.54 2.88 -10.94
C LEU A 37 -7.17 1.74 -10.12
N LYS A 38 -6.41 1.23 -9.14
CA LYS A 38 -6.91 0.23 -8.21
C LYS A 38 -8.10 0.85 -7.49
N LYS A 39 -9.32 0.49 -7.91
CA LYS A 39 -10.54 0.93 -7.25
C LYS A 39 -10.45 0.47 -5.80
N ARG A 40 -10.45 1.43 -4.86
CA ARG A 40 -10.44 1.12 -3.44
C ARG A 40 -11.78 0.50 -3.09
N VAL A 41 -11.79 -0.76 -2.68
CA VAL A 41 -13.02 -1.45 -2.27
C VAL A 41 -13.29 -1.11 -0.80
N PRO A 42 -14.47 -0.53 -0.46
CA PRO A 42 -14.86 -0.26 0.91
C PRO A 42 -14.90 -1.53 1.76
N TRP A 43 -14.48 -1.45 3.03
CA TRP A 43 -14.34 -2.60 3.92
C TRP A 43 -15.67 -3.23 4.39
N HIS A 44 -16.77 -2.52 4.23
CA HIS A 44 -18.11 -2.95 4.65
C HIS A 44 -18.94 -3.54 3.50
N ASN A 45 -18.44 -3.48 2.25
CA ASN A 45 -19.15 -3.91 1.03
C ASN A 45 -18.21 -4.72 0.10
N ASP A 46 -17.33 -5.53 0.68
CA ASP A 46 -16.33 -6.30 -0.08
C ASP A 46 -16.51 -7.81 -0.01
N GLY A 47 -17.51 -8.28 0.73
CA GLY A 47 -17.83 -9.71 0.81
C GLY A 47 -18.82 -10.19 -0.24
N PRO A 48 -19.10 -11.50 -0.25
CA PRO A 48 -19.94 -12.15 -1.25
C PRO A 48 -21.43 -11.80 -1.10
N ASP A 49 -21.85 -11.40 0.11
CA ASP A 49 -23.22 -11.02 0.45
C ASP A 49 -23.23 -9.78 1.36
N ALA A 50 -24.42 -9.27 1.68
CA ALA A 50 -24.59 -8.08 2.53
C ALA A 50 -24.30 -8.33 4.03
N SER A 51 -24.14 -9.59 4.45
CA SER A 51 -23.93 -9.99 5.85
C SER A 51 -22.44 -10.21 6.19
N VAL A 52 -21.63 -10.56 5.19
CA VAL A 52 -20.20 -10.85 5.31
C VAL A 52 -19.40 -9.73 4.65
N SER A 53 -18.49 -9.11 5.39
CA SER A 53 -17.54 -8.11 4.90
C SER A 53 -16.23 -8.21 5.68
N SER A 54 -15.13 -7.65 5.17
CA SER A 54 -13.87 -7.57 5.92
C SER A 54 -14.07 -6.93 7.29
N LEU A 55 -14.94 -5.91 7.36
CA LEU A 55 -15.24 -5.22 8.60
C LEU A 55 -16.00 -6.10 9.60
N SER A 56 -17.02 -6.85 9.15
CA SER A 56 -17.77 -7.74 10.04
C SER A 56 -16.92 -8.91 10.54
N VAL A 57 -16.02 -9.43 9.70
CA VAL A 57 -15.05 -10.47 10.09
C VAL A 57 -14.05 -9.96 11.11
N LEU A 58 -13.51 -8.75 10.93
CA LEU A 58 -12.61 -8.12 11.91
C LEU A 58 -13.31 -7.92 13.25
N ILE A 59 -14.54 -7.39 13.25
CA ILE A 59 -15.32 -7.20 14.49
C ILE A 59 -15.55 -8.54 15.16
N LYS A 60 -15.99 -9.57 14.42
CA LYS A 60 -16.17 -10.92 14.94
C LYS A 60 -14.89 -11.44 15.57
N TRP A 61 -13.75 -11.35 14.89
CA TRP A 61 -12.46 -11.77 15.40
C TRP A 61 -12.09 -11.06 16.70
N MET A 62 -12.29 -9.74 16.80
CA MET A 62 -12.00 -8.98 18.03
C MET A 62 -12.89 -9.40 19.20
N THR A 63 -14.17 -9.66 18.94
CA THR A 63 -15.13 -10.07 19.97
C THR A 63 -15.05 -11.55 20.33
N ASP A 64 -14.29 -12.33 19.57
CA ASP A 64 -14.16 -13.77 19.78
C ASP A 64 -13.06 -14.07 20.80
N GLY A 65 -13.45 -14.78 21.87
CA GLY A 65 -12.55 -15.21 22.93
C GLY A 65 -11.67 -14.08 23.50
N ASN A 66 -10.35 -14.32 23.50
CA ASN A 66 -9.37 -13.42 24.10
C ASN A 66 -8.63 -12.54 23.08
N ASN A 67 -9.09 -12.48 21.82
CA ASN A 67 -8.38 -11.82 20.73
C ASN A 67 -8.19 -10.32 20.94
N TYR A 68 -9.18 -9.62 21.50
CA TYR A 68 -9.03 -8.21 21.84
C TYR A 68 -7.92 -7.96 22.86
N HIS A 69 -7.80 -8.79 23.90
CA HIS A 69 -6.73 -8.65 24.89
C HIS A 69 -5.36 -8.98 24.31
N ARG A 70 -5.28 -10.02 23.45
CA ARG A 70 -4.07 -10.34 22.67
C ARG A 70 -3.61 -9.14 21.83
N TYR A 71 -4.55 -8.47 21.16
CA TYR A 71 -4.27 -7.29 20.34
C TYR A 71 -3.88 -6.04 21.15
N ARG A 72 -4.59 -5.77 22.24
CA ARG A 72 -4.34 -4.60 23.10
C ARG A 72 -2.99 -4.70 23.81
N GLY A 73 -2.57 -5.92 24.14
CA GLY A 73 -1.40 -6.19 24.98
C GLY A 73 -1.68 -5.86 26.45
N GLY A 74 -0.96 -6.54 27.34
CA GLY A 74 -0.93 -6.27 28.79
C GLY A 74 0.46 -5.80 29.26
N ASP A 75 0.58 -5.43 30.53
CA ASP A 75 1.86 -5.13 31.16
C ASP A 75 2.73 -6.39 31.18
N GLY A 76 3.81 -6.40 30.40
CA GLY A 76 4.61 -7.58 30.09
C GLY A 76 4.17 -8.21 28.77
N GLN A 77 4.83 -7.82 27.69
CA GLN A 77 4.50 -8.23 26.32
C GLN A 77 4.58 -9.75 26.15
N SER A 78 3.43 -10.43 26.30
CA SER A 78 3.21 -11.75 25.72
C SER A 78 3.56 -11.65 24.24
N GLY A 79 4.53 -12.45 23.79
CA GLY A 79 5.34 -12.24 22.59
C GLY A 79 4.62 -12.32 21.22
N GLU A 80 3.31 -12.16 21.18
CA GLU A 80 2.56 -12.08 19.92
C GLU A 80 2.68 -10.68 19.33
N THR A 81 3.42 -10.58 18.22
CA THR A 81 3.52 -9.32 17.50
C THR A 81 2.16 -8.94 16.92
N LYS A 82 1.85 -7.64 16.88
CA LYS A 82 0.67 -7.12 16.16
C LYS A 82 0.62 -7.57 14.69
N GLN A 83 1.77 -7.92 14.12
CA GLN A 83 1.89 -8.47 12.78
C GLN A 83 1.35 -9.91 12.68
N THR A 84 1.60 -10.75 13.69
CA THR A 84 1.03 -12.11 13.78
C THR A 84 -0.48 -12.03 13.82
N LEU A 85 -1.03 -11.21 14.71
CA LEU A 85 -2.49 -10.99 14.84
C LEU A 85 -3.10 -10.40 13.57
N ALA A 86 -2.40 -9.48 12.90
CA ALA A 86 -2.86 -8.94 11.62
C ALA A 86 -2.86 -10.00 10.50
N SER A 87 -1.94 -10.98 10.55
CA SER A 87 -1.94 -12.10 9.62
C SER A 87 -3.12 -13.03 9.86
N GLU A 88 -3.41 -13.36 11.13
CA GLU A 88 -4.60 -14.15 11.51
C GLU A 88 -5.90 -13.53 10.99
N VAL A 89 -6.08 -12.22 11.20
CA VAL A 89 -7.27 -11.50 10.70
C VAL A 89 -7.38 -11.59 9.18
N VAL A 90 -6.27 -11.45 8.45
CA VAL A 90 -6.26 -11.56 6.99
C VAL A 90 -6.63 -12.96 6.52
N GLU A 91 -6.15 -14.00 7.22
CA GLU A 91 -6.54 -15.38 6.96
C GLU A 91 -8.03 -15.61 7.23
N CYS A 92 -8.58 -15.07 8.32
CA CYS A 92 -10.01 -15.11 8.60
C CYS A 92 -10.85 -14.41 7.51
N ILE A 93 -10.39 -13.25 7.03
CA ILE A 93 -11.06 -12.53 5.92
C ILE A 93 -11.02 -13.36 4.64
N ALA A 94 -9.89 -13.98 4.31
CA ALA A 94 -9.78 -14.85 3.15
C ALA A 94 -10.69 -16.09 3.25
N ALA A 95 -10.75 -16.72 4.43
CA ALA A 95 -11.61 -17.87 4.69
C ALA A 95 -13.12 -17.54 4.59
N SER A 96 -13.50 -16.29 4.87
CA SER A 96 -14.90 -15.83 4.77
C SER A 96 -15.41 -15.63 3.33
N GLY A 97 -14.55 -15.79 2.32
CA GLY A 97 -14.94 -15.63 0.90
C GLY A 97 -14.91 -14.19 0.39
N VAL A 98 -14.38 -13.24 1.18
CA VAL A 98 -14.12 -11.87 0.74
C VAL A 98 -13.06 -11.89 -0.37
N LYS A 99 -13.46 -11.48 -1.58
CA LYS A 99 -12.58 -11.48 -2.77
C LYS A 99 -11.51 -10.39 -2.74
N THR A 100 -11.71 -9.38 -1.91
CA THR A 100 -10.76 -8.27 -1.78
C THR A 100 -9.59 -8.69 -0.90
N ALA A 101 -8.43 -8.92 -1.51
CA ALA A 101 -7.21 -9.20 -0.78
C ALA A 101 -6.86 -8.03 0.17
N ARG A 102 -6.80 -8.33 1.47
CA ARG A 102 -6.30 -7.42 2.49
C ARG A 102 -4.86 -7.81 2.83
N SER A 103 -3.97 -6.83 2.86
CA SER A 103 -2.60 -7.07 3.31
C SER A 103 -2.49 -6.78 4.80
N PRO A 104 -1.80 -7.61 5.60
CA PRO A 104 -1.29 -7.17 6.88
C PRO A 104 -0.49 -5.90 6.62
N ILE A 105 -0.68 -4.87 7.46
CA ILE A 105 -0.13 -3.51 7.27
C ILE A 105 1.39 -3.52 6.92
N ALA A 106 2.11 -4.59 7.26
CA ALA A 106 3.50 -4.85 6.89
C ALA A 106 3.84 -4.92 5.38
N LYS A 107 2.88 -5.13 4.45
CA LYS A 107 3.18 -5.12 2.98
C LYS A 107 3.06 -3.74 2.32
N ALA A 108 3.26 -2.65 3.05
CA ALA A 108 3.55 -1.33 2.46
C ALA A 108 5.05 -0.99 2.46
N ALA A 109 5.91 -1.81 3.07
CA ALA A 109 7.34 -1.52 3.20
C ALA A 109 8.21 -1.90 1.98
N LYS A 110 7.66 -2.55 0.94
CA LYS A 110 8.44 -2.90 -0.27
C LYS A 110 8.43 -1.82 -1.37
N ALA A 111 8.13 -0.58 -1.00
CA ALA A 111 8.26 0.60 -1.88
C ALA A 111 9.48 1.48 -1.53
N LEU A 112 10.24 1.16 -0.47
CA LEU A 112 11.38 1.96 0.00
C LEU A 112 12.76 1.32 -0.28
N GLN A 113 12.83 0.33 -1.18
CA GLN A 113 14.09 -0.31 -1.59
C GLN A 113 14.37 -0.09 -3.08
N GLN A 114 14.10 1.13 -3.56
CA GLN A 114 14.51 1.64 -4.89
C GLN A 114 15.04 3.07 -4.80
N HIS A 115 15.76 3.39 -3.72
CA HIS A 115 16.58 4.60 -3.64
C HIS A 115 17.99 4.23 -3.21
#